data_AF-A0A4Q5V2Q2-F1
#
_entry.id   AF-A0A4Q5V2Q2-F1
#
_cell.length_a   1.000
_cell.length_b   1.000
_cell.length_c   1.000
_cell.angle_alpha   90.00
_cell.angle_beta   90.00
_cell.angle_gamma   90.00
#
_symmetry.space_group_name_H-M   'P 1'
#
loop_
_entity.id
_entity.type
_entity.pdbx_description
1 polymer ?
#
loop_
_entity_poly.entity_id
_entity_poly.type
_entity_poly.pdbx_seq_one_letter_code
_entity_poly.pdbx_strand_id
1 'polypeptide(L)'
;MKRVFVIIAVLFCASAQAQVTKVSLQASGLTCSMCSNSINKSLKTLDFVDKVMANIKTSTFDISFKPGAVVNFDQLKKRVEDAGFFVANLKATVHFNNLVVEKDEHYNIAGMNFHFLNAKGQVITGEQAIQIVDKGYVSAKEFKKNQLFTKMECYKTGVAGSCCAKEGLSAGARIFHVTI
;
A
#
# COMPACT_ATOMS: atom_id res chain seq x y z
N MET A 1 -36.88 33.09 -27.48
CA MET A 1 -35.66 33.68 -26.87
C MET A 1 -35.35 32.89 -25.61
N LYS A 2 -34.59 31.79 -25.71
CA LYS A 2 -33.19 31.66 -25.23
C LYS A 2 -32.97 32.12 -23.78
N ARG A 3 -32.71 31.13 -22.89
CA ARG A 3 -31.84 31.12 -21.69
C ARG A 3 -32.30 29.92 -20.82
N VAL A 4 -31.87 28.69 -21.10
CA VAL A 4 -30.66 28.05 -20.53
C VAL A 4 -30.39 28.51 -19.09
N PHE A 5 -30.74 27.65 -18.13
CA PHE A 5 -30.05 27.55 -16.84
C PHE A 5 -29.81 26.07 -16.55
N VAL A 6 -28.70 25.57 -17.08
CA VAL A 6 -27.99 24.40 -16.58
C VAL A 6 -27.10 24.88 -15.44
N ILE A 7 -27.07 24.15 -14.33
CA ILE A 7 -25.95 23.90 -13.38
C ILE A 7 -26.59 23.00 -12.30
N ILE A 8 -26.64 21.68 -12.52
CA ILE A 8 -25.68 20.71 -11.98
C ILE A 8 -25.38 21.02 -10.51
N ALA A 9 -26.27 20.60 -9.62
CA ALA A 9 -25.91 20.33 -8.24
C ALA A 9 -25.00 19.10 -8.24
N VAL A 10 -23.69 19.34 -8.33
CA VAL A 10 -22.68 18.31 -8.02
C VAL A 10 -22.88 17.99 -6.54
N LEU A 11 -23.61 16.92 -6.27
CA LEU A 11 -23.57 16.18 -5.02
C LEU A 11 -22.12 15.79 -4.79
N PHE A 12 -21.37 16.63 -4.09
CA PHE A 12 -20.07 16.31 -3.54
C PHE A 12 -20.32 15.36 -2.36
N CYS A 13 -20.67 14.11 -2.67
CA CYS A 13 -20.56 13.03 -1.73
C CYS A 13 -19.06 12.88 -1.44
N ALA A 14 -18.58 13.59 -0.42
CA ALA A 14 -17.33 13.25 0.25
C ALA A 14 -17.54 11.89 0.91
N SER A 15 -17.48 10.82 0.11
CA SER A 15 -17.28 9.49 0.64
C SER A 15 -15.99 9.56 1.43
N ALA A 16 -16.10 9.43 2.75
CA ALA A 16 -14.98 9.15 3.63
C ALA A 16 -14.45 7.75 3.25
N GLN A 17 -13.78 7.67 2.10
CA GLN A 17 -13.09 6.48 1.66
C GLN A 17 -11.96 6.23 2.66
N ALA A 18 -11.77 4.96 3.00
CA ALA A 18 -10.60 4.53 3.74
C ALA A 18 -9.36 5.15 3.07
N GLN A 19 -8.55 5.86 3.85
CA GLN A 19 -7.38 6.57 3.38
C GLN A 19 -6.13 5.96 4.00
N VAL A 20 -5.09 5.78 3.19
CA VAL A 20 -3.75 5.51 3.70
C VAL A 20 -3.16 6.82 4.20
N THR A 21 -2.90 6.92 5.49
CA THR A 21 -2.44 8.17 6.13
C THR A 21 -0.92 8.29 6.13
N LYS A 22 -0.24 7.16 6.36
CA LYS A 22 1.22 7.08 6.37
C LYS A 22 1.71 5.68 6.04
N VAL A 23 2.99 5.58 5.70
CA VAL A 23 3.72 4.31 5.68
C VAL A 23 4.99 4.40 6.52
N SER A 24 5.39 3.28 7.10
CA SER A 24 6.72 3.08 7.66
C SER A 24 7.46 2.11 6.74
N LEU A 25 8.51 2.60 6.08
CA LEU A 25 9.30 1.85 5.10
C LEU A 25 10.68 1.59 5.68
N GLN A 26 11.06 0.33 5.83
CA GLN A 26 12.43 -0.05 6.16
C GLN A 26 13.19 -0.38 4.89
N ALA A 27 14.34 0.27 4.71
CA ALA A 27 15.24 0.01 3.60
C ALA A 27 16.37 -0.95 4.01
N SER A 28 16.97 -1.60 3.02
CA SER A 28 18.14 -2.46 3.15
C SER A 28 19.18 -2.14 2.07
N GLY A 29 20.42 -2.61 2.29
CA GLY A 29 21.56 -2.23 1.46
C GLY A 29 22.22 -0.90 1.86
N LEU A 30 21.81 -0.31 2.99
CA LEU A 30 22.42 0.90 3.54
C LEU A 30 23.73 0.54 4.24
N THR A 31 24.87 0.95 3.66
CA THR A 31 26.22 0.73 4.24
C THR A 31 26.85 1.99 4.83
N CYS A 32 26.22 3.15 4.67
CA CYS A 32 26.70 4.44 5.17
C CYS A 32 25.53 5.37 5.53
N SER A 33 25.74 6.31 6.45
CA SER A 33 24.76 7.35 6.83
C SER A 33 24.34 8.22 5.63
N MET A 34 25.23 8.47 4.68
CA MET A 34 24.92 9.22 3.44
C MET A 34 23.90 8.50 2.54
N CYS A 35 23.81 7.17 2.62
CA CYS A 35 22.84 6.39 1.85
C CYS A 35 21.39 6.73 2.22
N SER A 36 21.12 7.05 3.49
CA SER A 36 19.78 7.42 3.95
C SER A 36 19.28 8.74 3.34
N ASN A 37 20.20 9.68 3.08
CA ASN A 37 19.86 10.95 2.46
C ASN A 37 19.41 10.80 1.01
N SER A 38 20.00 9.85 0.26
CA SER A 38 19.62 9.56 -1.13
C SER A 38 18.17 9.09 -1.22
N ILE A 39 17.81 8.09 -0.39
CA ILE A 39 16.44 7.58 -0.30
C ILE A 39 15.47 8.69 0.08
N ASN A 40 15.78 9.47 1.12
CA ASN A 40 14.91 10.56 1.58
C ASN A 40 14.64 11.60 0.48
N LYS A 41 15.68 12.00 -0.28
CA LYS A 41 15.51 12.92 -1.41
C LYS A 41 14.65 12.30 -2.51
N SER A 42 14.89 11.04 -2.87
CA SER A 42 14.13 10.32 -3.89
C SER A 42 12.64 10.22 -3.55
N LEU A 43 12.31 9.86 -2.30
CA LEU A 43 10.93 9.74 -1.84
C LEU A 43 10.18 11.08 -1.86
N LYS A 44 10.86 12.19 -1.53
CA LYS A 44 10.27 13.54 -1.57
C LYS A 44 9.94 14.04 -2.98
N THR A 45 10.40 13.37 -4.04
CA THR A 45 10.05 13.72 -5.42
C THR A 45 8.67 13.22 -5.84
N LEU A 46 8.01 12.39 -5.02
CA LEU A 46 6.69 11.86 -5.32
C LEU A 46 5.61 12.88 -4.96
N ASP A 47 4.72 13.18 -5.91
CA ASP A 47 3.72 14.24 -5.75
C ASP A 47 2.73 14.00 -4.62
N PHE A 48 2.48 12.75 -4.25
CA PHE A 48 1.59 12.35 -3.15
C PHE A 48 2.26 12.36 -1.76
N VAL A 49 3.59 12.52 -1.69
CA VAL A 49 4.33 12.56 -0.42
C VAL A 49 4.29 13.96 0.17
N ASP A 50 3.95 14.06 1.45
CA ASP A 50 3.95 15.31 2.22
C ASP A 50 5.24 15.45 3.03
N LYS A 51 5.52 14.48 3.92
CA LYS A 51 6.71 14.48 4.78
C LYS A 51 7.41 13.14 4.74
N VAL A 52 8.74 13.17 4.85
CA VAL A 52 9.58 11.99 5.05
C VAL A 52 10.46 12.25 6.28
N MET A 53 10.41 11.36 7.26
CA MET A 53 11.24 11.36 8.45
C MET A 53 12.08 10.09 8.48
N ALA A 54 13.40 10.26 8.42
CA ALA A 54 14.34 9.15 8.41
C ALA A 54 14.87 8.84 9.81
N ASN A 55 14.83 7.57 10.19
CA ASN A 55 15.53 7.03 11.35
C ASN A 55 16.73 6.19 10.86
N ILE A 56 17.91 6.80 10.90
CA ILE A 56 19.15 6.19 10.39
C ILE A 56 19.52 4.92 11.18
N LYS A 57 19.22 4.88 12.49
CA LYS A 57 19.56 3.72 13.35
C LYS A 57 18.80 2.46 12.94
N THR A 58 17.53 2.61 12.57
CA THR A 58 16.66 1.49 12.19
C THR A 58 16.51 1.33 10.68
N SER A 59 17.15 2.22 9.90
CA SER A 59 16.98 2.28 8.44
C SER A 59 15.52 2.46 8.00
N THR A 60 14.74 3.20 8.78
CA THR A 60 13.30 3.38 8.59
C THR A 60 12.99 4.78 8.10
N PHE A 61 12.00 4.90 7.22
CA PHE A 61 11.47 6.14 6.69
C PHE A 61 9.97 6.16 6.99
N ASP A 62 9.56 7.07 7.87
CA ASP A 62 8.15 7.34 8.11
C ASP A 62 7.69 8.43 7.14
N ILE A 63 6.69 8.09 6.32
CA ILE A 63 6.25 8.89 5.17
C ILE A 63 4.78 9.23 5.37
N SER A 64 4.45 10.51 5.48
CA SER A 64 3.06 10.99 5.45
C SER A 64 2.66 11.40 4.03
N PHE A 65 1.38 11.27 3.73
CA PHE A 65 0.84 11.62 2.42
C PHE A 65 0.00 12.89 2.46
N LYS A 66 -0.07 13.56 1.32
CA LYS A 66 -0.93 14.73 1.17
C LYS A 66 -2.41 14.32 1.27
N PRO A 67 -3.27 15.15 1.88
CA PRO A 67 -4.70 14.86 1.94
C PRO A 67 -5.30 14.65 0.53
N GLY A 68 -6.09 13.59 0.35
CA GLY A 68 -6.74 13.27 -0.91
C GLY A 68 -5.82 12.78 -2.04
N ALA A 69 -4.51 12.63 -1.78
CA ALA A 69 -3.60 12.12 -2.79
C ALA A 69 -3.77 10.62 -3.02
N VAL A 70 -3.63 10.20 -4.29
CA VAL A 70 -3.63 8.78 -4.67
C VAL A 70 -2.25 8.20 -4.37
N VAL A 71 -2.17 7.38 -3.33
CA VAL A 71 -0.93 6.75 -2.89
C VAL A 71 -0.60 5.54 -3.76
N ASN A 72 0.69 5.34 -4.05
CA ASN A 72 1.16 4.18 -4.81
C ASN A 72 2.41 3.56 -4.17
N PHE A 73 2.27 2.35 -3.62
CA PHE A 73 3.37 1.65 -2.95
C PHE A 73 4.46 1.20 -3.92
N ASP A 74 4.12 0.81 -5.14
CA ASP A 74 5.10 0.39 -6.14
C ASP A 74 5.97 1.58 -6.60
N GLN A 75 5.42 2.79 -6.65
CA GLN A 75 6.22 3.99 -6.87
C GLN A 75 7.16 4.31 -5.71
N LEU A 76 6.73 4.13 -4.46
CA LEU A 76 7.61 4.28 -3.29
C LEU A 76 8.77 3.29 -3.37
N LYS A 77 8.47 2.00 -3.60
CA LYS A 77 9.49 0.96 -3.76
C LYS A 77 10.45 1.31 -4.90
N LYS A 78 9.92 1.68 -6.07
CA LYS A 78 10.72 2.07 -7.23
C LYS A 78 11.66 3.24 -6.91
N ARG A 79 11.22 4.27 -6.18
CA ARG A 79 12.09 5.39 -5.79
C ARG A 79 13.22 4.98 -4.86
N VAL A 80 13.00 3.97 -4.00
CA VAL A 80 14.06 3.39 -3.16
C VAL A 80 15.04 2.58 -4.01
N GLU A 81 14.53 1.79 -4.96
CA GLU A 81 15.33 0.98 -5.90
C GLU A 81 16.16 1.85 -6.85
N ASP A 82 15.58 2.91 -7.40
CA ASP A 82 16.26 3.89 -8.25
C ASP A 82 17.36 4.65 -7.48
N ALA A 83 17.25 4.74 -6.15
CA ALA A 83 18.29 5.29 -5.28
C ALA A 83 19.40 4.28 -4.95
N GLY A 84 19.31 3.03 -5.42
CA GLY A 84 20.30 1.96 -5.24
C GLY A 84 20.07 1.06 -4.03
N PHE A 85 18.87 1.05 -3.45
CA PHE A 85 18.54 0.32 -2.22
C PHE A 85 17.31 -0.58 -2.40
N PHE A 86 16.96 -1.37 -1.39
CA PHE A 86 15.81 -2.27 -1.47
C PHE A 86 14.86 -2.07 -0.29
N VAL A 87 13.56 -2.29 -0.50
CA VAL A 87 12.58 -2.30 0.59
C VAL A 87 12.63 -3.66 1.30
N ALA A 88 12.82 -3.62 2.62
CA ALA A 88 12.87 -4.79 3.48
C ALA A 88 11.59 -5.00 4.30
N ASN A 89 10.86 -3.90 4.57
CA ASN A 89 9.56 -3.93 5.21
C ASN A 89 8.77 -2.68 4.79
N LEU A 90 7.46 -2.81 4.57
CA LEU A 90 6.56 -1.68 4.42
C LEU A 90 5.28 -1.93 5.21
N LYS A 91 4.99 -1.06 6.18
CA LYS A 91 3.72 -1.04 6.92
C LYS A 91 2.94 0.19 6.52
N ALA A 92 1.71 0.01 6.06
CA ALA A 92 0.79 1.09 5.75
C ALA A 92 -0.20 1.28 6.90
N THR A 93 -0.32 2.51 7.41
CA THR A 93 -1.40 2.88 8.31
C THR A 93 -2.60 3.31 7.48
N VAL A 94 -3.70 2.61 7.66
CA VAL A 94 -4.94 2.79 6.90
C VAL A 94 -6.08 2.99 7.88
N HIS A 95 -6.95 3.95 7.59
CA HIS A 95 -8.17 4.15 8.37
C HIS A 95 -9.29 3.25 7.82
N PHE A 96 -9.78 2.31 8.63
CA PHE A 96 -10.85 1.38 8.28
C PHE A 96 -12.19 1.80 8.88
N ASN A 97 -13.24 1.76 8.08
CA ASN A 97 -14.61 2.05 8.53
C ASN A 97 -15.36 0.74 8.77
N ASN A 98 -15.01 0.04 9.85
CA ASN A 98 -15.68 -1.19 10.30
C ASN A 98 -15.77 -2.28 9.21
N LEU A 99 -14.61 -2.77 8.77
CA LEU A 99 -14.49 -3.82 7.75
C LEU A 99 -14.27 -5.18 8.41
N VAL A 100 -15.05 -6.20 8.05
CA VAL A 100 -14.71 -7.59 8.41
C VAL A 100 -13.65 -8.07 7.44
N VAL A 101 -12.50 -8.49 7.94
CA VAL A 101 -11.43 -9.06 7.09
C VAL A 101 -11.26 -10.54 7.36
N GLU A 102 -11.27 -11.30 6.27
CA GLU A 102 -11.17 -12.75 6.27
C GLU A 102 -9.90 -13.22 5.54
N LYS A 103 -9.47 -14.43 5.87
CA LYS A 103 -8.31 -15.04 5.21
C LYS A 103 -8.64 -15.31 3.75
N ASP A 104 -7.72 -14.98 2.85
CA ASP A 104 -7.86 -15.24 1.41
C ASP A 104 -9.04 -14.51 0.74
N GLU A 105 -9.51 -13.41 1.33
CA GLU A 105 -10.48 -12.52 0.68
C GLU A 105 -9.79 -11.24 0.20
N HIS A 106 -10.37 -10.61 -0.82
CA HIS A 106 -9.85 -9.38 -1.39
C HIS A 106 -10.73 -8.17 -1.05
N TYR A 107 -10.07 -7.03 -0.87
CA TYR A 107 -10.75 -5.79 -0.50
C TYR A 107 -10.16 -4.63 -1.28
N ASN A 108 -11.03 -3.82 -1.88
CA ASN A 108 -10.61 -2.54 -2.45
C ASN A 108 -10.65 -1.47 -1.36
N ILE A 109 -9.49 -0.96 -0.98
CA ILE A 109 -9.32 0.03 0.09
C ILE A 109 -8.45 1.15 -0.48
N ALA A 110 -8.91 2.40 -0.38
CA ALA A 110 -8.22 3.56 -0.95
C ALA A 110 -7.90 3.42 -2.47
N GLY A 111 -8.73 2.70 -3.24
CA GLY A 111 -8.49 2.44 -4.66
C GLY A 111 -7.41 1.39 -4.96
N MET A 112 -6.88 0.72 -3.94
CA MET A 112 -5.93 -0.39 -4.06
C MET A 112 -6.58 -1.71 -3.66
N ASN A 113 -6.21 -2.78 -4.33
CA ASN A 113 -6.70 -4.12 -4.00
C ASN A 113 -5.74 -4.78 -2.99
N PHE A 114 -6.31 -5.31 -1.92
CA PHE A 114 -5.57 -6.00 -0.87
C PHE A 114 -6.07 -7.42 -0.70
N HIS A 115 -5.14 -8.37 -0.54
CA HIS A 115 -5.39 -9.75 -0.17
C HIS A 115 -4.87 -9.97 1.26
N PHE A 116 -5.74 -10.32 2.20
CA PHE A 116 -5.34 -10.60 3.58
C PHE A 116 -4.94 -12.07 3.77
N LEU A 117 -3.69 -12.32 4.18
CA LEU A 117 -3.13 -13.69 4.25
C LEU A 117 -3.42 -14.40 5.57
N ASN A 118 -3.53 -13.66 6.67
CA ASN A 118 -3.57 -14.20 8.03
C ASN A 118 -4.73 -13.67 8.88
N ALA A 119 -5.73 -13.06 8.25
CA ALA A 119 -6.94 -12.62 8.95
C ALA A 119 -7.76 -13.81 9.47
N LYS A 120 -8.56 -13.57 10.52
CA LYS A 120 -9.31 -14.56 11.29
C LYS A 120 -10.79 -14.17 11.44
N GLY A 121 -11.32 -13.36 10.54
CA GLY A 121 -12.69 -12.85 10.61
C GLY A 121 -12.90 -11.73 11.62
N GLN A 122 -11.83 -11.02 11.98
CA GLN A 122 -11.94 -9.87 12.88
C GLN A 122 -12.53 -8.65 12.16
N VAL A 123 -13.25 -7.83 12.92
CA VAL A 123 -13.65 -6.49 12.50
C VAL A 123 -12.48 -5.53 12.71
N ILE A 124 -12.06 -4.84 11.66
CA ILE A 124 -11.06 -3.79 11.72
C ILE A 124 -11.70 -2.41 11.58
N THR A 125 -11.37 -1.53 12.51
CA THR A 125 -11.91 -0.18 12.60
C THR A 125 -10.83 0.79 13.07
N GLY A 126 -10.93 2.05 12.65
CA GLY A 126 -9.96 3.10 12.95
C GLY A 126 -8.64 2.93 12.21
N GLU A 127 -7.58 3.60 12.69
CA GLU A 127 -6.24 3.46 12.12
C GLU A 127 -5.63 2.10 12.48
N GLN A 128 -5.35 1.28 11.46
CA GLN A 128 -4.65 0.01 11.61
C GLN A 128 -3.44 -0.04 10.70
N ALA A 129 -2.38 -0.71 11.16
CA ALA A 129 -1.18 -0.95 10.37
C ALA A 129 -1.28 -2.31 9.68
N ILE A 130 -1.22 -2.33 8.35
CA ILE A 130 -1.10 -3.55 7.55
C ILE A 130 0.32 -3.64 6.97
N GLN A 131 0.92 -4.82 7.01
CA GLN A 131 2.24 -5.04 6.43
C GLN A 131 2.11 -5.60 5.02
N ILE A 132 2.79 -5.00 4.05
CA ILE A 132 2.89 -5.52 2.68
C ILE A 132 3.92 -6.64 2.66
N VAL A 133 3.54 -7.80 2.11
CA VAL A 133 4.35 -9.02 2.11
C VAL A 133 4.70 -9.53 0.71
N ASP A 134 4.46 -8.71 -0.30
CA ASP A 134 4.81 -8.99 -1.69
C ASP A 134 6.32 -9.11 -1.92
N LYS A 135 6.68 -9.76 -3.04
CA LYS A 135 8.07 -9.82 -3.51
C LYS A 135 8.64 -8.41 -3.70
N GLY A 136 9.81 -8.16 -3.12
CA GLY A 136 10.48 -6.86 -3.15
C GLY A 136 10.02 -5.89 -2.07
N TYR A 137 9.06 -6.27 -1.21
CA TYR A 137 8.69 -5.53 0.00
C TYR A 137 9.17 -6.23 1.29
N VAL A 138 9.53 -7.50 1.17
CA VAL A 138 10.11 -8.33 2.23
C VAL A 138 11.27 -9.15 1.67
N SER A 139 12.09 -9.71 2.57
CA SER A 139 13.17 -10.62 2.16
C SER A 139 12.65 -11.84 1.41
N ALA A 140 13.47 -12.45 0.55
CA ALA A 140 13.08 -13.68 -0.17
C ALA A 140 12.71 -14.84 0.77
N LYS A 141 13.33 -14.91 1.95
CA LYS A 141 13.01 -15.88 3.00
C LYS A 141 11.61 -15.64 3.56
N GLU A 142 11.30 -14.39 3.90
CA GLU A 142 9.99 -14.02 4.45
C GLU A 142 8.89 -14.17 3.38
N PHE A 143 9.16 -13.81 2.12
CA PHE A 143 8.24 -14.03 1.02
C PHE A 143 7.85 -15.51 0.88
N LYS A 144 8.82 -16.43 0.93
CA LYS A 144 8.56 -17.87 0.89
C LYS A 144 7.78 -18.37 2.11
N LYS A 145 8.06 -17.83 3.30
CA LYS A 145 7.34 -18.16 4.53
C LYS A 145 5.88 -17.70 4.45
N ASN A 146 5.63 -16.49 3.96
CA ASN A 146 4.28 -15.95 3.82
C ASN A 146 3.44 -16.67 2.76
N GLN A 147 4.09 -17.27 1.75
CA GLN A 147 3.43 -18.17 0.80
C GLN A 147 2.72 -19.35 1.49
N LEU A 148 3.13 -19.75 2.69
CA LEU A 148 2.48 -20.84 3.42
C LEU A 148 1.06 -20.48 3.89
N PHE A 149 0.72 -19.19 3.96
CA PHE A 149 -0.60 -18.73 4.39
C PHE A 149 -1.67 -18.80 3.30
N THR A 150 -1.28 -18.84 2.03
CA THR A 150 -2.21 -18.83 0.89
C THR A 150 -1.77 -19.75 -0.24
N LYS A 151 -2.74 -20.41 -0.89
CA LYS A 151 -2.49 -21.21 -2.10
C LYS A 151 -2.76 -20.42 -3.38
N MET A 152 -3.17 -19.16 -3.29
CA MET A 152 -3.53 -18.38 -4.45
C MET A 152 -2.30 -18.00 -5.27
N GLU A 153 -2.44 -18.10 -6.59
CA GLU A 153 -1.36 -17.76 -7.52
C GLU A 153 -1.06 -16.25 -7.56
N CYS A 154 -2.05 -15.40 -7.22
CA CYS A 154 -1.85 -13.94 -7.16
C CYS A 154 -0.72 -13.55 -6.21
N TYR A 155 -0.46 -14.32 -5.14
CA TYR A 155 0.65 -14.07 -4.22
C TYR A 155 2.02 -14.14 -4.91
N LYS A 156 2.17 -15.04 -5.89
CA LYS A 156 3.41 -15.21 -6.64
C LYS A 156 3.60 -14.11 -7.69
N THR A 157 2.50 -13.63 -8.26
CA THR A 157 2.52 -12.71 -9.41
C THR A 157 2.38 -11.25 -9.00
N GLY A 158 1.77 -10.96 -7.85
CA GLY A 158 1.37 -9.62 -7.44
C GLY A 158 0.18 -9.04 -8.23
N VAL A 159 -0.46 -9.83 -9.09
CA VAL A 159 -1.60 -9.37 -9.90
C VAL A 159 -2.76 -10.35 -9.85
N ALA A 160 -3.97 -9.83 -10.01
CA ALA A 160 -5.20 -10.60 -10.03
C ALA A 160 -5.14 -11.65 -11.15
N GLY A 161 -5.42 -12.90 -10.77
CA GLY A 161 -5.51 -14.05 -11.67
C GLY A 161 -6.86 -14.75 -11.56
N SER A 162 -6.91 -16.02 -11.95
CA SER A 162 -8.12 -16.84 -11.88
C SER A 162 -8.71 -16.94 -10.47
N CYS A 163 -7.87 -16.93 -9.44
CA CYS A 163 -8.28 -16.93 -8.03
C CYS A 163 -9.03 -15.66 -7.60
N CYS A 164 -8.87 -14.54 -8.31
CA CYS A 164 -9.45 -13.25 -7.94
C CYS A 164 -10.72 -12.93 -8.74
N ALA A 165 -11.06 -13.75 -9.74
CA ALA A 165 -12.16 -13.49 -10.68
C ALA A 165 -13.54 -13.48 -10.01
N LYS A 166 -13.69 -14.21 -8.89
CA LYS A 166 -14.96 -14.29 -8.14
C LYS A 166 -15.38 -12.95 -7.53
N GLU A 167 -14.44 -12.02 -7.37
CA GLU A 167 -14.66 -10.73 -6.70
C GLU A 167 -14.69 -9.54 -7.68
N GLY A 168 -14.83 -9.82 -8.99
CA GLY A 168 -14.94 -8.78 -10.00
C GLY A 168 -13.62 -8.06 -10.33
N LEU A 169 -12.48 -8.56 -9.83
CA LEU A 169 -11.16 -8.05 -10.16
C LEU A 169 -10.79 -8.44 -11.60
N SER A 170 -10.49 -7.45 -12.43
CA SER A 170 -9.99 -7.68 -13.78
C SER A 170 -8.64 -8.40 -13.74
N ALA A 171 -8.46 -9.42 -14.59
CA ALA A 171 -7.19 -10.11 -14.72
C ALA A 171 -6.04 -9.11 -14.99
N GLY A 172 -4.93 -9.26 -14.29
CA GLY A 172 -3.78 -8.36 -14.37
C GLY A 172 -3.85 -7.11 -13.49
N ALA A 173 -4.98 -6.84 -12.81
CA ALA A 173 -5.04 -5.75 -11.84
C ALA A 173 -4.05 -5.95 -10.70
N ARG A 174 -3.36 -4.89 -10.26
CA ARG A 174 -2.42 -4.97 -9.15
C ARG A 174 -3.14 -5.35 -7.85
N ILE A 175 -2.56 -6.28 -7.10
CA ILE A 175 -3.07 -6.70 -5.79
C ILE A 175 -1.94 -6.87 -4.77
N PHE A 176 -2.07 -6.18 -3.64
CA PHE A 176 -1.08 -6.21 -2.57
C PHE A 176 -1.46 -7.26 -1.54
N HIS A 177 -0.53 -8.16 -1.24
CA HIS A 177 -0.71 -9.17 -0.21
C HIS A 177 -0.28 -8.59 1.11
N VAL A 178 -1.14 -8.74 2.11
CA VAL A 178 -0.96 -8.11 3.41
C VAL A 178 -1.19 -9.05 4.56
N THR A 179 -0.50 -8.73 5.65
CA THR A 179 -0.75 -9.32 6.96
C THR A 179 -1.15 -8.23 7.94
N ILE A 180 -2.05 -8.58 8.86
CA ILE A 180 -2.52 -7.74 9.95
C ILE A 180 -2.35 -8.46 11.29
#